data_AF-A0A0N0ZYN9-F1
#
_entry.id   AF-A0A0N0ZYN9-F1
#
_cell.length_a   1.000
_cell.length_b   1.000
_cell.length_c   1.000
_cell.angle_alpha   90.00
_cell.angle_beta   90.00
_cell.angle_gamma   90.00
#
_symmetry.space_group_name_H-M   'P 1'
#
loop_
_entity.id
_entity.type
_entity.pdbx_description
1 polymer ?
#
loop_
_entity_poly.entity_id
_entity_poly.type
_entity_poly.pdbx_seq_one_letter_code
_entity_poly.pdbx_strand_id
1 'polypeptide(L)'
;MYIMNFMLPLTKLNRLSYTVVCSTTFFVAASVLYFILNNLVDKVVGSPLGTAYHWAHPYSFIMVFAVFFMITMLLTGNRKTAHSNMFYFIFYAVWIVLSLVFSGLLWSLFDMSAGYFPQGSDLFKKIFSDMFYGLTWGGWAILSAIPFNFLVFGVSFFIIKNYKNFIINHS
;
A
#
# COMPACT_ATOMS: atom_id res chain seq x y z
N MET A 1 1.64 -33.20 -26.09
CA MET A 1 2.19 -31.87 -25.77
C MET A 1 1.01 -30.93 -25.50
N TYR A 2 0.62 -30.78 -24.23
CA TYR A 2 -0.52 -29.95 -23.84
C TYR A 2 -0.11 -28.48 -23.91
N ILE A 3 -0.56 -27.77 -24.94
CA ILE A 3 -0.56 -26.31 -24.92
C ILE A 3 -1.65 -25.91 -23.92
N MET A 4 -1.25 -25.63 -22.68
CA MET A 4 -2.13 -25.07 -21.66
C MET A 4 -2.74 -23.77 -22.19
N ASN A 5 -4.08 -23.72 -22.22
CA ASN A 5 -4.85 -22.50 -22.44
C ASN A 5 -4.48 -21.47 -21.35
N PHE A 6 -3.54 -20.58 -21.63
CA PHE A 6 -3.15 -19.46 -20.77
C PHE A 6 -4.14 -18.28 -20.83
N MET A 7 -5.24 -18.39 -21.58
CA MET A 7 -6.23 -17.33 -21.64
C MET A 7 -7.04 -17.29 -20.33
N LEU A 8 -6.78 -16.25 -19.53
CA LEU A 8 -7.64 -15.92 -18.39
C LEU A 8 -9.06 -15.64 -18.88
N PRO A 9 -10.09 -16.13 -18.16
CA PRO A 9 -11.48 -15.75 -18.43
C PRO A 9 -11.64 -14.22 -18.50
N LEU A 10 -12.45 -13.73 -19.44
CA LEU A 10 -12.71 -12.30 -19.66
C LEU A 10 -13.09 -11.56 -18.36
N THR A 11 -13.85 -12.22 -17.48
CA THR A 11 -14.24 -11.69 -16.17
C THR A 11 -13.05 -11.45 -15.24
N LYS A 12 -12.05 -12.35 -15.24
CA LYS A 12 -10.81 -12.19 -14.45
C LYS A 12 -9.93 -11.08 -15.04
N LEU A 13 -9.87 -10.97 -16.37
CA LEU A 13 -9.14 -9.89 -17.06
C LEU A 13 -9.75 -8.52 -16.75
N ASN A 14 -11.09 -8.42 -16.77
CA ASN A 14 -11.82 -7.20 -16.44
C ASN A 14 -11.58 -6.80 -14.97
N ARG A 15 -11.60 -7.77 -14.04
CA ARG A 15 -11.30 -7.50 -12.63
C ARG A 15 -9.87 -7.00 -12.44
N LEU A 16 -8.88 -7.67 -13.03
CA LEU A 16 -7.48 -7.25 -12.92
C LEU A 16 -7.30 -5.82 -13.47
N SER A 17 -7.82 -5.56 -14.66
CA SER A 17 -7.76 -4.22 -15.29
C SER A 17 -8.39 -3.16 -14.40
N TYR A 18 -9.56 -3.44 -13.82
CA TYR A 18 -10.24 -2.52 -12.92
C TYR A 18 -9.44 -2.29 -11.62
N THR A 19 -8.85 -3.33 -11.03
CA THR A 19 -7.97 -3.18 -9.86
C THR A 19 -6.72 -2.36 -10.14
N VAL A 20 -6.13 -2.47 -11.34
CA VAL A 20 -5.01 -1.63 -11.77
C VAL A 20 -5.45 -0.17 -11.84
N VAL A 21 -6.58 0.13 -12.48
CA VAL A 21 -7.13 1.49 -12.55
C VAL A 21 -7.38 2.08 -11.17
N CYS A 22 -8.00 1.31 -10.26
CA CYS A 22 -8.24 1.74 -8.88
C CYS A 22 -6.93 2.03 -8.14
N SER A 23 -5.90 1.19 -8.31
CA SER A 23 -4.59 1.37 -7.67
C SER A 23 -3.83 2.58 -8.23
N THR A 24 -3.82 2.76 -9.55
CA THR A 24 -3.23 3.96 -10.19
C THR A 24 -3.93 5.23 -9.73
N THR A 25 -5.27 5.21 -9.67
CA THR A 25 -6.06 6.35 -9.18
C THR A 25 -5.70 6.67 -7.72
N PHE A 26 -5.60 5.65 -6.88
CA PHE A 26 -5.15 5.80 -5.49
C PHE A 26 -3.75 6.41 -5.41
N PHE A 27 -2.79 5.88 -6.17
CA PHE A 27 -1.40 6.38 -6.19
C PHE A 27 -1.33 7.86 -6.58
N VAL A 28 -2.00 8.24 -7.67
CA VAL A 28 -2.02 9.62 -8.16
C VAL A 28 -2.68 10.54 -7.13
N ALA A 29 -3.84 10.17 -6.60
CA ALA A 29 -4.55 10.98 -5.62
C ALA A 29 -3.73 11.17 -4.32
N ALA A 30 -3.15 10.09 -3.79
CA ALA A 30 -2.30 10.16 -2.61
C ALA A 30 -1.03 11.01 -2.87
N SER A 31 -0.42 10.89 -4.04
CA SER A 31 0.75 11.70 -4.42
C SER A 31 0.41 13.18 -4.53
N VAL A 32 -0.72 13.53 -5.12
CA VAL A 32 -1.21 14.93 -5.21
C VAL A 32 -1.53 15.48 -3.82
N LEU A 33 -2.21 14.70 -2.97
CA LEU A 33 -2.50 15.10 -1.59
C LEU A 33 -1.22 15.32 -0.79
N TYR A 34 -0.22 14.44 -0.92
CA TYR A 34 1.08 14.61 -0.28
C TYR A 34 1.75 15.89 -0.77
N PHE A 35 1.81 16.11 -2.08
CA PHE A 35 2.40 17.31 -2.67
C PHE A 35 1.74 18.59 -2.15
N ILE A 36 0.41 18.67 -2.15
CA ILE A 36 -0.33 19.83 -1.65
C ILE A 36 -0.01 20.07 -0.18
N LEU A 37 -0.16 19.05 0.67
CA LEU A 37 0.08 19.20 2.10
C LEU A 37 1.54 19.57 2.40
N ASN A 38 2.51 19.05 1.64
CA ASN A 38 3.93 19.30 1.88
C ASN A 38 4.33 20.73 1.54
N ASN A 39 3.57 21.41 0.68
CA ASN A 39 3.72 22.84 0.42
C ASN A 39 2.96 23.71 1.44
N LEU A 40 1.98 23.16 2.16
CA LEU A 40 1.19 23.89 3.16
C LEU A 40 1.78 23.76 4.57
N VAL A 41 2.42 22.64 4.85
CA VAL A 41 3.00 22.31 6.15
C VAL A 41 4.42 21.83 5.88
N ASP A 42 5.41 22.50 6.48
CA ASP A 42 6.84 22.26 6.26
C ASP A 42 7.22 20.77 6.34
N LYS A 43 6.45 19.95 7.07
CA LYS A 43 6.62 18.50 7.16
C LYS A 43 5.30 17.76 7.40
N VAL A 44 4.84 17.02 6.38
CA VAL A 44 3.56 16.28 6.43
C VAL A 44 3.68 14.89 7.05
N VAL A 45 4.89 14.31 7.06
CA VAL A 45 5.11 12.92 7.48
C VAL A 45 6.27 12.84 8.45
N GLY A 46 6.01 12.33 9.67
CA GLY A 46 7.00 11.66 10.52
C GLY A 46 8.28 12.43 10.88
N SER A 47 8.25 13.77 10.85
CA SER A 47 9.42 14.63 11.09
C SER A 47 10.33 14.28 12.29
N PRO A 48 9.87 13.68 13.40
CA PRO A 48 10.78 13.37 14.50
C PRO A 48 11.39 11.96 14.44
N LEU A 49 10.94 11.06 13.55
CA LEU A 49 11.14 9.61 13.73
C LEU A 49 12.03 8.93 12.68
N GLY A 50 12.55 9.66 11.68
CA GLY A 50 13.37 9.10 10.60
C GLY A 50 14.55 9.97 10.21
N THR A 51 15.57 9.35 9.61
CA THR A 51 16.73 10.06 9.06
C THR A 51 16.35 10.85 7.80
N ALA A 52 17.03 11.97 7.56
CA ALA A 52 16.68 12.95 6.53
C ALA A 52 16.63 12.40 5.09
N TYR A 53 17.31 11.30 4.77
CA TYR A 53 17.31 10.76 3.39
C TYR A 53 16.09 9.91 3.06
N HIS A 54 15.45 9.26 4.03
CA HIS A 54 14.18 8.54 3.77
C HIS A 54 13.05 9.51 3.39
N TRP A 55 13.14 10.76 3.86
CA TRP A 55 12.22 11.84 3.47
C TRP A 55 12.37 12.25 2.00
N ALA A 56 13.46 11.85 1.34
CA ALA A 56 13.62 12.10 -0.10
C ALA A 56 12.79 11.13 -0.95
N HIS A 57 12.18 10.09 -0.36
CA HIS A 57 11.48 9.03 -1.09
C HIS A 57 9.99 8.82 -0.71
N PRO A 58 9.19 9.87 -0.46
CA PRO A 58 7.80 9.73 -0.01
C PRO A 58 6.93 9.00 -1.03
N TYR A 59 7.14 9.27 -2.33
CA TYR A 59 6.41 8.64 -3.42
C TYR A 59 6.68 7.13 -3.53
N SER A 60 7.87 6.66 -3.13
CA SER A 60 8.20 5.23 -3.09
C SER A 60 7.36 4.51 -2.03
N PHE A 61 7.16 5.13 -0.86
CA PHE A 61 6.28 4.59 0.17
C PHE A 61 4.81 4.63 -0.25
N ILE A 62 4.35 5.72 -0.89
CA ILE A 62 2.98 5.80 -1.46
C ILE A 62 2.78 4.70 -2.51
N MET A 63 3.80 4.42 -3.33
CA MET A 63 3.75 3.32 -4.31
C MET A 63 3.60 1.96 -3.64
N VAL A 64 4.31 1.68 -2.54
CA VAL A 64 4.11 0.45 -1.75
C VAL A 64 2.65 0.31 -1.33
N PHE A 65 2.07 1.36 -0.76
CA PHE A 65 0.65 1.36 -0.40
C PHE A 65 -0.26 1.13 -1.61
N ALA A 66 0.03 1.73 -2.76
CA ALA A 66 -0.76 1.53 -3.98
C ALA A 66 -0.71 0.09 -4.51
N VAL A 67 0.48 -0.53 -4.51
CA VAL A 67 0.66 -1.93 -4.92
C VAL A 67 -0.11 -2.86 -3.98
N PHE A 68 0.00 -2.67 -2.66
CA PHE A 68 -0.74 -3.51 -1.71
C PHE A 68 -2.23 -3.20 -1.68
N PHE A 69 -2.66 -2.02 -2.10
CA PHE A 69 -4.07 -1.71 -2.34
C PHE A 69 -4.62 -2.59 -3.47
N MET A 70 -3.87 -2.71 -4.58
CA MET A 70 -4.21 -3.61 -5.70
C MET A 70 -4.28 -5.07 -5.26
N ILE A 71 -3.24 -5.56 -4.57
CA ILE A 71 -3.17 -6.94 -4.07
C ILE A 71 -4.36 -7.22 -3.16
N THR A 72 -4.67 -6.30 -2.23
CA THR A 72 -5.81 -6.46 -1.32
C THR A 72 -7.13 -6.51 -2.06
N MET A 73 -7.36 -5.65 -3.07
CA MET A 73 -8.54 -5.74 -3.94
C MET A 73 -8.66 -7.10 -4.61
N LEU A 74 -7.55 -7.67 -5.10
CA LEU A 74 -7.58 -8.99 -5.72
C LEU A 74 -7.89 -10.10 -4.72
N LEU A 75 -7.37 -10.01 -3.49
CA LEU A 75 -7.61 -10.98 -2.41
C LEU A 75 -9.06 -10.92 -1.89
N THR A 76 -9.62 -9.72 -1.71
CA THR A 76 -10.98 -9.51 -1.20
C THR A 76 -12.04 -9.49 -2.30
N GLY A 77 -11.63 -9.51 -3.58
CA GLY A 77 -12.46 -9.38 -4.77
C GLY A 77 -13.27 -10.61 -5.14
N ASN A 78 -13.88 -11.27 -4.16
CA ASN A 78 -14.81 -12.37 -4.37
C ASN A 78 -16.20 -11.98 -3.84
N ARG A 79 -17.25 -12.55 -4.46
CA ARG A 79 -18.65 -12.18 -4.18
C ARG A 79 -19.04 -12.39 -2.72
N LYS A 80 -18.60 -13.50 -2.11
CA LYS A 80 -18.90 -13.84 -0.71
C LYS A 80 -18.36 -12.78 0.25
N THR A 81 -17.10 -12.39 0.07
CA THR A 81 -16.44 -11.37 0.89
C THR A 81 -17.04 -9.99 0.62
N ALA A 82 -17.37 -9.65 -0.63
CA ALA A 82 -17.98 -8.37 -0.99
C ALA A 82 -19.34 -8.13 -0.30
N HIS A 83 -20.19 -9.14 -0.19
CA HIS A 83 -21.48 -9.01 0.52
C HIS A 83 -21.36 -8.94 2.05
N SER A 84 -20.19 -9.24 2.62
CA SER A 84 -20.00 -9.18 4.07
C SER A 84 -20.03 -7.75 4.59
N ASN A 85 -20.67 -7.55 5.75
CA ASN A 85 -20.60 -6.30 6.51
C ASN A 85 -19.17 -5.99 6.99
N MET A 86 -18.32 -7.01 7.09
CA MET A 86 -16.91 -6.87 7.49
C MET A 86 -15.96 -6.56 6.32
N PHE A 87 -16.47 -6.42 5.09
CA PHE A 87 -15.63 -6.22 3.90
C PHE A 87 -14.60 -5.10 4.07
N TYR A 88 -15.05 -3.91 4.49
CA TYR A 88 -14.17 -2.75 4.66
C TYR A 88 -13.12 -2.98 5.75
N PHE A 89 -13.53 -3.57 6.88
CA PHE A 89 -12.61 -3.89 7.98
C PHE A 89 -11.51 -4.85 7.52
N ILE A 90 -11.88 -5.97 6.88
CA ILE A 90 -10.93 -6.94 6.35
C ILE A 90 -10.01 -6.29 5.31
N PHE A 91 -10.58 -5.48 4.42
CA PHE A 91 -9.80 -4.76 3.42
C PHE A 91 -8.75 -3.86 4.05
N TYR A 92 -9.14 -2.94 4.94
CA TYR A 92 -8.20 -2.01 5.56
C TYR A 92 -7.16 -2.72 6.42
N ALA A 93 -7.56 -3.75 7.18
CA ALA A 93 -6.63 -4.53 7.99
C ALA A 93 -5.55 -5.19 7.13
N VAL A 94 -5.94 -5.91 6.08
CA VAL A 94 -4.99 -6.57 5.17
C VAL A 94 -4.12 -5.55 4.45
N TRP A 95 -4.73 -4.49 3.93
CA TRP A 95 -4.02 -3.47 3.18
C TRP A 95 -2.98 -2.74 4.02
N ILE A 96 -3.34 -2.26 5.22
CA ILE A 96 -2.43 -1.51 6.09
C ILE A 96 -1.30 -2.41 6.57
N VAL A 97 -1.60 -3.62 7.05
CA VAL A 97 -0.58 -4.54 7.57
C VAL A 97 0.44 -4.90 6.50
N LEU A 98 -0.01 -5.29 5.30
CA LEU A 98 0.91 -5.62 4.21
C LEU A 98 1.72 -4.38 3.78
N SER A 99 1.09 -3.21 3.65
CA SER A 99 1.79 -1.99 3.24
C SER A 99 2.86 -1.59 4.25
N LEU A 100 2.61 -1.72 5.55
CA LEU A 100 3.57 -1.41 6.61
C LEU A 100 4.76 -2.37 6.62
N VAL A 101 4.50 -3.69 6.52
CA VAL A 101 5.56 -4.71 6.46
C VAL A 101 6.51 -4.44 5.29
N PHE A 102 5.96 -4.20 4.09
CA PHE A 102 6.77 -3.96 2.91
C PHE A 102 7.36 -2.56 2.84
N SER A 103 6.79 -1.58 3.53
CA SER A 103 7.43 -0.29 3.76
C SER A 103 8.69 -0.45 4.61
N GLY A 104 8.65 -1.32 5.63
CA GLY A 104 9.84 -1.70 6.39
C GLY A 104 10.91 -2.37 5.53
N LEU A 105 10.51 -3.26 4.61
CA LEU A 105 11.44 -3.84 3.64
C LEU A 105 12.06 -2.76 2.72
N LEU A 106 11.24 -1.84 2.22
CA LEU A 106 11.72 -0.72 1.39
C LEU A 106 12.71 0.17 2.15
N TRP A 107 12.44 0.42 3.44
CA TRP A 107 13.36 1.12 4.33
C TRP A 107 14.72 0.42 4.40
N SER A 108 14.71 -0.91 4.58
CA SER A 108 15.92 -1.72 4.58
C SER A 108 16.71 -1.58 3.28
N LEU A 109 16.02 -1.56 2.14
CA LEU A 109 16.65 -1.37 0.82
C LEU A 109 17.32 0.00 0.72
N PHE A 110 16.68 1.06 1.22
CA PHE A 110 17.29 2.39 1.23
C PHE A 110 18.51 2.48 2.14
N ASP A 111 18.47 1.90 3.33
CA ASP A 111 19.64 1.80 4.22
C ASP A 111 20.81 1.09 3.52
N MET A 112 20.54 -0.06 2.90
CA MET A 112 21.57 -0.82 2.19
C MET A 112 22.13 -0.05 0.99
N SER A 113 21.29 0.70 0.27
CA SER A 113 21.72 1.56 -0.84
C SER A 113 22.58 2.74 -0.38
N ALA A 114 22.42 3.19 0.87
CA ALA A 114 23.20 4.24 1.49
C ALA A 114 24.54 3.74 2.07
N GLY A 115 24.88 2.46 1.89
CA GLY A 115 26.14 1.86 2.33
C GLY A 115 26.05 1.06 3.63
N TYR A 116 24.88 0.97 4.27
CA TYR A 116 24.66 0.16 5.47
C TYR A 116 24.35 -1.30 5.12
N PHE A 117 25.16 -1.93 4.27
CA PHE A 117 24.95 -3.31 3.82
C PHE A 117 25.45 -4.33 4.87
N PRO A 118 24.57 -5.11 5.52
CA PRO A 118 24.97 -6.12 6.50
C PRO A 118 25.64 -7.33 5.83
N GLN A 119 26.57 -7.98 6.53
CA GLN A 119 27.31 -9.13 6.01
C GLN A 119 26.68 -10.47 6.44
N GLY A 120 26.71 -11.47 5.55
CA GLY A 120 26.34 -12.85 5.86
C GLY A 120 24.91 -13.00 6.40
N SER A 121 24.77 -13.65 7.56
CA SER A 121 23.47 -13.94 8.18
C SER A 121 22.78 -12.70 8.76
N ASP A 122 23.50 -11.59 8.94
CA ASP A 122 22.92 -10.35 9.44
C ASP A 122 22.06 -9.64 8.38
N LEU A 123 22.17 -10.02 7.10
CA LEU A 123 21.28 -9.56 6.04
C LEU A 123 19.82 -9.91 6.33
N PHE A 124 19.56 -11.19 6.59
CA PHE A 124 18.19 -11.63 6.88
C PHE A 124 17.69 -11.02 8.19
N LYS A 125 18.54 -10.93 9.22
CA LYS A 125 18.16 -10.29 10.49
C LYS A 125 17.75 -8.83 10.28
N LYS A 126 18.52 -8.06 9.49
CA LYS A 126 18.16 -6.67 9.16
C LYS A 126 16.84 -6.61 8.42
N ILE A 127 16.66 -7.41 7.36
CA ILE A 127 15.42 -7.43 6.57
C ILE A 127 14.20 -7.71 7.45
N PHE A 128 14.24 -8.77 8.26
CA PHE A 128 13.12 -9.11 9.13
C PHE A 128 12.91 -8.05 10.22
N SER A 129 13.98 -7.56 10.83
CA SER A 129 13.91 -6.48 11.83
C SER A 129 13.23 -5.24 11.24
N ASP A 130 13.62 -4.82 10.05
CA ASP A 130 13.09 -3.62 9.39
C ASP A 130 11.62 -3.82 8.97
N MET A 131 11.23 -5.03 8.56
CA MET A 131 9.81 -5.39 8.35
C MET A 131 8.97 -5.23 9.64
N PHE A 132 9.48 -5.67 10.79
CA PHE A 132 8.81 -5.48 12.09
C PHE A 132 8.83 -4.01 12.54
N TYR A 133 9.90 -3.28 12.25
CA TYR A 133 9.94 -1.82 12.46
C TYR A 133 8.92 -1.10 11.57
N GLY A 134 8.69 -1.57 10.34
CA GLY A 134 7.62 -1.07 9.48
C GLY A 134 6.24 -1.18 10.14
N LEU A 135 5.96 -2.27 10.85
CA LEU A 135 4.70 -2.42 11.61
C LEU A 135 4.60 -1.47 12.81
N THR A 136 5.69 -1.29 13.55
CA THR A 136 5.69 -0.47 14.77
C THR A 136 5.89 1.01 14.46
N TRP A 137 7.05 1.41 13.98
CA TRP A 137 7.38 2.80 13.61
C TRP A 137 6.54 3.32 12.45
N GLY A 138 6.26 2.48 11.45
CA GLY A 138 5.34 2.87 10.36
C GLY A 138 3.92 3.10 10.87
N GLY A 139 3.47 2.34 11.88
CA GLY A 139 2.22 2.62 12.60
C GLY A 139 2.22 3.99 13.29
N TRP A 140 3.31 4.34 13.98
CA TRP A 140 3.49 5.67 14.57
C TRP A 140 3.58 6.80 13.52
N ALA A 141 4.18 6.52 12.36
CA ALA A 141 4.21 7.46 11.24
C ALA A 141 2.78 7.70 10.69
N ILE A 142 1.94 6.67 10.62
CA ILE A 142 0.53 6.83 10.25
C ILE A 142 -0.20 7.71 11.27
N LEU A 143 0.00 7.45 12.56
CA LEU A 143 -0.65 8.23 13.62
C LEU A 143 -0.15 9.68 13.72
N SER A 144 1.09 9.97 13.34
CA SER A 144 1.64 11.33 13.38
C SER A 144 1.32 12.16 12.13
N ALA A 145 1.01 11.51 11.00
CA ALA A 145 0.62 12.18 9.75
C ALA A 145 -0.91 12.25 9.56
N ILE A 146 -1.65 12.57 10.62
CA ILE A 146 -3.14 12.52 10.64
C ILE A 146 -3.78 13.25 9.45
N PRO A 147 -3.39 14.49 9.10
CA PRO A 147 -4.07 15.22 8.03
C PRO A 147 -3.98 14.50 6.68
N PHE A 148 -2.79 13.99 6.35
CA PHE A 148 -2.57 13.22 5.13
C PHE A 148 -3.33 11.90 5.15
N ASN A 149 -3.17 11.12 6.24
CA ASN A 149 -3.77 9.79 6.31
C ASN A 149 -5.30 9.85 6.32
N PHE A 150 -5.91 10.86 6.95
CA PHE A 150 -7.36 11.02 6.92
C PHE A 150 -7.89 11.24 5.49
N LEU A 151 -7.22 12.09 4.71
CA LEU A 151 -7.59 12.33 3.31
C LEU A 151 -7.37 11.08 2.44
N VAL A 152 -6.26 10.36 2.65
CA VAL A 152 -5.97 9.10 1.96
C VAL A 152 -6.99 8.02 2.31
N PHE A 153 -7.44 7.94 3.57
CA PHE A 153 -8.52 7.04 3.98
C PHE A 153 -9.85 7.42 3.32
N GLY A 154 -10.17 8.72 3.22
CA GLY A 154 -11.35 9.20 2.51
C GLY A 154 -11.33 8.81 1.02
N VAL A 155 -10.23 9.10 0.32
CA VAL A 155 -10.07 8.73 -1.10
C VAL A 155 -10.16 7.23 -1.30
N SER A 156 -9.43 6.44 -0.51
CA SER A 156 -9.47 4.98 -0.60
C SER A 156 -10.87 4.44 -0.35
N PHE A 157 -11.64 4.99 0.58
CA PHE A 157 -13.01 4.54 0.84
C PHE A 157 -13.91 4.65 -0.40
N PHE A 158 -13.86 5.76 -1.13
CA PHE A 158 -14.65 5.92 -2.35
C PHE A 158 -14.22 4.94 -3.45
N ILE A 159 -12.92 4.72 -3.61
CA ILE A 159 -12.39 3.75 -4.58
C ILE A 159 -12.83 2.33 -4.22
N ILE A 160 -12.68 1.93 -2.95
CA ILE A 160 -13.10 0.61 -2.44
C ILE A 160 -14.61 0.42 -2.58
N LYS A 161 -15.42 1.45 -2.31
CA LYS A 161 -16.88 1.41 -2.48
C LYS A 161 -17.26 1.11 -3.93
N ASN A 162 -16.63 1.79 -4.89
CA ASN A 162 -16.85 1.55 -6.31
C ASN A 162 -16.39 0.15 -6.73
N TYR A 163 -15.25 -0.31 -6.22
CA TYR A 163 -14.76 -1.67 -6.44
C TYR A 163 -15.72 -2.73 -5.90
N LYS A 164 -16.23 -2.56 -4.68
CA LYS A 164 -17.21 -3.46 -4.08
C LYS A 164 -18.47 -3.59 -4.95
N ASN A 165 -18.99 -2.46 -5.44
CA ASN A 165 -20.14 -2.44 -6.34
C ASN A 165 -19.84 -3.15 -7.67
N PHE A 166 -18.66 -2.93 -8.24
CA PHE A 166 -18.22 -3.63 -9.44
C PHE A 166 -18.22 -5.16 -9.23
N ILE A 167 -17.66 -5.65 -8.11
CA ILE A 167 -17.64 -7.08 -7.78
C ILE A 167 -19.05 -7.65 -7.63
N ILE A 168 -19.96 -6.95 -6.94
CA ILE A 168 -21.34 -7.41 -6.74
C ILE A 168 -22.09 -7.55 -8.07
N ASN A 169 -21.84 -6.64 -9.02
CA ASN A 169 -22.55 -6.60 -10.30
C ASN A 169 -21.96 -7.52 -11.38
N HIS A 170 -20.70 -7.97 -11.24
CA HIS A 170 -19.95 -8.68 -12.29
C HIS A 170 -19.29 -10.00 -11.85
N SER A 171 -19.53 -10.47 -10.62
CA SER A 171 -19.05 -11.79 -10.12
C SER A 171 -20.15 -12.82 -9.94
#